data_AF-A0A842I1W9-F1
#
_entry.id   AF-A0A842I1W9-F1
#
_cell.length_a   1.000
_cell.length_b   1.000
_cell.length_c   1.000
_cell.angle_alpha   90.00
_cell.angle_beta   90.00
_cell.angle_gamma   90.00
#
_symmetry.space_group_name_H-M   'P 1'
#
loop_
_entity.id
_entity.type
_entity.pdbx_description
1 polymer ?
#
loop_
_entity_poly.entity_id
_entity_poly.type
_entity_poly.pdbx_seq_one_letter_code
_entity_poly.pdbx_strand_id
1 'polypeptide(L)'
;MSGDTRFKPGQSGNPKGRPRQRRPNVSAFDIIFDRTLTVTQNGKQRELTVDEALQLQTYQAALKGSRMAIRKVLKMIEKREAALAKTNKVVSPPVSMERHHSADNANQAMRLLGIADDDPDFGGHRMKVHAWATQAALSRPGRRKFAQRQVDNIKFFTFDADTLRWPRGRVE
;
A
#
# COMPACT_ATOMS: atom_id res chain seq x y z
N MET A 1 7.62 16.41 33.25
CA MET A 1 8.01 17.45 32.27
C MET A 1 7.73 16.88 30.88
N SER A 2 6.56 17.18 30.31
CA SER A 2 6.18 16.67 28.98
C SER A 2 6.52 17.74 27.95
N GLY A 3 7.55 17.47 27.13
CA GLY A 3 7.97 18.36 26.04
C GLY A 3 6.92 18.41 24.94
N ASP A 4 6.52 19.62 24.56
CA ASP A 4 5.62 19.89 23.45
C ASP A 4 6.32 19.51 22.13
N THR A 5 5.93 18.39 21.52
CA THR A 5 6.44 17.90 20.23
C THR A 5 5.65 18.42 19.03
N ARG A 6 4.73 19.37 19.26
CA ARG A 6 3.88 19.94 18.20
C ARG A 6 4.61 21.03 17.44
N PHE A 7 4.61 20.92 16.10
CA PHE A 7 5.09 21.98 15.23
C PHE A 7 4.25 23.24 15.38
N LYS A 8 4.90 24.41 15.31
CA LYS A 8 4.20 25.69 15.38
C LYS A 8 3.28 25.86 14.15
N PRO A 9 2.04 26.35 14.33
CA PRO A 9 1.18 26.65 13.19
C PRO A 9 1.88 27.64 12.24
N GLY A 10 1.90 27.30 10.96
CA GLY A 10 2.63 28.07 9.93
C GLY A 10 4.08 27.65 9.71
N GLN A 11 4.62 26.71 10.50
CA GLN A 11 5.99 26.23 10.35
C GLN A 11 6.02 24.74 10.00
N SER A 12 6.50 24.41 8.80
CA SER A 12 6.65 23.02 8.39
C SER A 12 7.75 22.34 9.23
N GLY A 13 7.53 21.09 9.63
CA GLY A 13 8.54 20.29 10.33
C GLY A 13 9.78 19.94 9.50
N ASN A 14 9.77 20.32 8.21
CA ASN A 14 10.90 20.17 7.30
C ASN A 14 11.10 21.49 6.52
N PRO A 15 11.83 22.47 7.09
CA PRO A 15 12.02 23.78 6.46
C PRO A 15 12.82 23.71 5.15
N LYS A 16 13.61 22.64 4.93
CA LYS A 16 14.33 22.41 3.67
C LYS A 16 13.46 21.79 2.57
N GLY A 17 12.22 21.43 2.90
CA GLY A 17 11.31 20.74 1.99
C GLY A 17 11.78 19.33 1.63
N ARG A 18 11.01 18.66 0.77
CA ARG A 18 11.42 17.38 0.19
C ARG A 18 12.67 17.60 -0.67
N PRO A 19 13.77 16.84 -0.48
CA PRO A 19 14.96 16.98 -1.31
C PRO A 19 14.58 16.80 -2.79
N ARG A 20 15.07 17.71 -3.64
CA ARG A 20 14.86 17.63 -5.09
C ARG A 20 15.42 16.30 -5.60
N GLN A 21 14.66 15.63 -6.45
CA GLN A 21 15.09 14.39 -7.10
C GLN A 21 16.42 14.69 -7.82
N ARG A 22 17.44 13.85 -7.60
CA ARG A 22 18.71 13.99 -8.31
C ARG A 22 18.42 13.97 -9.81
N ARG A 23 18.99 14.94 -10.54
CA ARG A 23 18.95 14.93 -12.00
C ARG A 23 19.54 13.60 -12.48
N PRO A 24 18.99 12.96 -13.52
CA PRO A 24 19.64 11.80 -14.10
C PRO A 24 21.04 12.22 -14.52
N ASN A 25 22.06 11.53 -14.01
CA ASN A 25 23.42 11.70 -14.49
C ASN A 25 23.46 11.09 -15.89
N VAL A 26 23.23 11.91 -16.93
CA VAL A 26 23.45 11.49 -18.31
C VAL A 26 24.95 11.23 -18.43
N SER A 27 25.31 9.97 -18.59
CA SER A 27 26.70 9.56 -18.71
C SER A 27 27.20 10.00 -20.09
N ALA A 28 28.47 10.41 -20.20
CA ALA A 28 29.08 10.63 -21.51
C ALA A 28 29.00 9.39 -22.42
N PHE A 29 28.89 8.21 -21.81
CA PHE A 29 28.67 6.94 -22.51
C PHE A 29 27.27 6.85 -23.16
N ASP A 30 26.23 7.40 -22.55
CA ASP A 30 24.87 7.34 -23.11
C ASP A 30 24.81 8.10 -24.44
N ILE A 31 25.49 9.26 -24.50
CA ILE A 31 25.62 10.07 -25.72
C ILE A 31 26.36 9.31 -26.83
N ILE A 32 27.35 8.50 -26.47
CA ILE A 32 28.11 7.68 -27.43
C ILE A 32 27.27 6.51 -27.92
N PHE A 33 26.51 5.86 -27.02
CA PHE A 33 25.67 4.73 -27.38
C PHE A 33 24.48 5.13 -28.26
N ASP A 34 23.94 6.34 -28.07
CA ASP A 34 22.85 6.89 -28.89
C ASP A 34 23.28 7.29 -30.30
N ARG A 35 24.59 7.35 -30.59
CA ARG A 35 25.09 7.68 -31.92
C ARG A 35 24.79 6.54 -32.90
N THR A 36 24.39 6.88 -34.12
CA THR A 36 24.16 5.91 -35.19
C THR A 36 25.41 5.68 -36.05
N LEU A 37 25.57 4.44 -36.51
CA LEU A 37 26.61 3.96 -37.41
C LEU A 37 25.93 3.30 -38.62
N THR A 38 26.43 3.57 -39.82
CA THR A 38 25.98 2.88 -41.03
C THR A 38 26.73 1.55 -41.15
N VAL A 39 25.99 0.44 -41.09
CA VAL A 39 26.53 -0.92 -41.21
C VAL A 39 25.91 -1.60 -42.43
N THR A 40 26.74 -2.24 -43.25
CA THR A 40 26.28 -3.04 -44.39
C THR A 40 25.98 -4.46 -43.94
N GLN A 41 24.71 -4.88 -44.00
CA GLN A 41 24.26 -6.22 -43.63
C GLN A 41 23.59 -6.87 -44.84
N ASN A 42 24.10 -8.03 -45.28
CA ASN A 42 23.57 -8.78 -46.44
C ASN A 42 23.39 -7.92 -47.71
N GLY A 43 24.35 -7.03 -47.98
CA GLY A 43 24.34 -6.14 -49.15
C GLY A 43 23.43 -4.91 -49.03
N LYS A 44 22.72 -4.71 -47.91
CA LYS A 44 21.90 -3.52 -47.64
C LYS A 44 22.53 -2.67 -46.55
N GLN A 45 22.61 -1.36 -46.77
CA GLN A 45 23.04 -0.41 -45.73
C GLN A 45 21.90 -0.20 -44.72
N ARG A 46 22.23 -0.27 -43.43
CA ARG A 46 21.32 0.03 -42.33
C ARG A 46 22.02 0.94 -41.33
N GLU A 47 21.31 1.91 -40.80
CA GLU A 47 21.76 2.69 -39.66
C GLU A 47 21.40 1.94 -38.37
N LEU A 48 22.39 1.74 -37.52
CA LEU A 48 22.26 1.07 -36.22
C LEU A 48 22.90 1.94 -35.15
N THR A 49 22.38 1.95 -33.94
CA THR A 49 23.07 2.57 -32.81
C THR A 49 24.38 1.84 -32.49
N VAL A 50 25.31 2.51 -31.80
CA VAL A 50 26.60 1.89 -31.41
C VAL A 50 26.38 0.65 -30.54
N ASP A 51 25.39 0.68 -29.63
CA ASP A 51 25.07 -0.47 -28.79
C ASP A 51 24.53 -1.65 -29.61
N GLU A 52 23.58 -1.41 -30.51
CA GLU A 52 23.03 -2.45 -31.40
C GLU A 52 24.11 -3.08 -32.29
N ALA A 53 25.01 -2.26 -32.84
CA ALA A 53 26.12 -2.74 -33.67
C ALA A 53 27.07 -3.65 -32.87
N LEU A 54 27.40 -3.28 -31.63
CA LEU A 54 28.26 -4.07 -30.75
C LEU A 54 27.60 -5.39 -30.35
N GLN A 55 26.30 -5.38 -30.05
CA GLN A 55 25.54 -6.58 -29.74
C GLN A 55 25.48 -7.52 -30.95
N LEU A 56 25.23 -6.99 -32.15
CA LEU A 56 25.22 -7.76 -33.38
C LEU A 56 26.58 -8.40 -33.68
N GLN A 57 27.67 -7.66 -33.52
CA GLN A 57 29.03 -8.19 -33.71
C GLN A 57 29.34 -9.29 -32.70
N THR A 58 28.95 -9.10 -31.43
CA THR A 58 29.10 -10.11 -30.38
C THR A 58 28.32 -11.38 -30.72
N TYR A 59 27.10 -11.24 -31.26
CA TYR A 59 26.29 -12.37 -31.71
C TYR A 59 26.94 -13.13 -32.88
N GLN A 60 27.43 -12.41 -33.89
CA GLN A 60 28.16 -13.02 -35.01
C GLN A 60 29.43 -13.75 -34.54
N ALA A 61 30.18 -13.18 -33.59
CA ALA A 61 31.36 -13.83 -33.03
C ALA A 61 31.00 -15.09 -32.22
N ALA A 62 29.86 -15.08 -31.52
CA ALA A 62 29.36 -16.25 -30.81
C ALA A 62 28.96 -17.38 -31.78
N LEU A 63 28.25 -17.05 -32.85
CA LEU A 63 27.88 -18.01 -33.90
C LEU A 63 29.11 -18.62 -34.61
N LYS A 64 30.19 -17.84 -34.74
CA LYS A 64 31.48 -18.31 -35.27
C LYS A 64 32.29 -19.17 -34.28
N GLY A 65 31.78 -19.41 -33.06
CA GLY A 65 32.41 -20.31 -32.09
C GLY A 65 33.30 -19.65 -31.04
N SER A 66 33.34 -18.32 -30.94
CA SER A 66 34.13 -17.66 -29.89
C SER A 66 33.54 -17.94 -28.50
N ARG A 67 34.26 -18.71 -27.67
CA ARG A 67 33.84 -19.07 -26.30
C ARG A 67 33.57 -17.85 -25.42
N MET A 68 34.24 -16.73 -25.68
CA MET A 68 34.01 -15.50 -24.93
C MET A 68 32.71 -14.80 -25.30
N ALA A 69 32.43 -14.73 -26.61
CA ALA A 69 31.20 -14.16 -27.13
C ALA A 69 29.99 -15.03 -26.75
N ILE A 70 30.12 -16.37 -26.82
CA ILE A 70 29.06 -17.31 -26.40
C ILE A 70 28.68 -17.07 -24.94
N ARG A 71 29.66 -16.99 -24.02
CA ARG A 71 29.39 -16.69 -22.60
C ARG A 71 28.67 -15.36 -22.41
N LYS A 72 29.04 -14.33 -23.18
CA LYS A 72 28.40 -13.02 -23.12
C LYS A 72 26.94 -13.07 -23.59
N VAL A 73 26.66 -13.76 -24.69
CA VAL A 73 25.31 -13.93 -25.24
C VAL A 73 24.43 -14.74 -24.27
N LEU A 74 24.92 -15.83 -23.70
CA LEU A 74 24.17 -16.61 -22.71
C LEU A 74 23.77 -15.76 -21.50
N LYS A 75 24.67 -14.90 -21.01
CA LYS A 75 24.37 -13.95 -19.93
C LYS A 75 23.33 -12.91 -20.33
N MET A 76 23.30 -12.47 -21.59
CA MET A 76 22.25 -11.58 -22.10
C MET A 76 20.89 -12.27 -22.14
N ILE A 77 20.86 -13.54 -22.57
CA ILE A 77 19.64 -14.37 -22.59
C ILE A 77 19.11 -14.56 -21.16
N GLU A 78 19.96 -14.94 -20.20
CA GLU A 78 19.58 -15.11 -18.80
C GLU A 78 18.94 -13.84 -18.22
N LYS A 79 19.56 -12.67 -18.47
CA LYS A 79 19.00 -11.38 -18.05
C LYS A 79 17.63 -11.09 -18.68
N ARG A 80 17.46 -11.42 -19.96
CA ARG A 80 16.19 -11.24 -20.68
C ARG A 80 15.10 -12.11 -20.07
N GLU A 81 15.37 -13.39 -19.84
CA GLU A 81 14.40 -14.32 -19.24
C GLU A 81 14.03 -13.88 -17.81
N ALA A 82 14.99 -13.44 -17.01
CA ALA A 82 14.73 -12.88 -15.68
C ALA A 82 13.88 -11.60 -15.73
N ALA A 83 14.06 -10.75 -16.74
CA ALA A 83 13.23 -9.55 -16.94
C ALA A 83 11.81 -9.92 -17.39
N LEU A 84 11.65 -10.87 -18.29
CA LEU A 84 10.34 -11.38 -18.74
C LEU A 84 9.58 -12.05 -17.59
N ALA A 85 10.26 -12.84 -16.76
CA ALA A 85 9.67 -13.45 -15.56
C ALA A 85 9.15 -12.41 -14.56
N LYS A 86 9.84 -11.28 -14.39
CA LYS A 86 9.36 -10.16 -13.54
C LYS A 86 8.20 -9.40 -14.17
N THR A 87 8.14 -9.35 -15.50
CA THR A 87 7.12 -8.58 -16.24
C THR A 87 5.83 -9.36 -16.41
N ASN A 88 5.89 -10.70 -16.42
CA ASN A 88 4.75 -11.58 -16.17
C ASN A 88 4.29 -11.45 -14.71
N LYS A 89 3.76 -10.26 -14.37
CA LYS A 89 2.89 -10.13 -13.22
C LYS A 89 1.71 -11.06 -13.47
N VAL A 90 1.55 -12.05 -12.60
CA VAL A 90 0.30 -12.79 -12.47
C VAL A 90 -0.80 -11.73 -12.45
N VAL A 91 -1.62 -11.69 -13.49
CA VAL A 91 -2.82 -10.86 -13.52
C VAL A 91 -3.70 -11.44 -12.43
N SER A 92 -3.63 -10.89 -11.21
CA SER A 92 -4.56 -11.24 -10.16
C SER A 92 -5.95 -11.01 -10.74
N PRO A 93 -6.88 -11.99 -10.63
CA PRO A 93 -8.24 -11.80 -11.11
C PRO A 93 -8.78 -10.49 -10.51
N PRO A 94 -9.59 -9.73 -11.26
CA PRO A 94 -10.13 -8.48 -10.76
C PRO A 94 -10.89 -8.78 -9.46
N VAL A 95 -10.36 -8.27 -8.34
CA VAL A 95 -11.05 -8.33 -7.06
C VAL A 95 -12.29 -7.45 -7.22
N SER A 96 -13.47 -8.07 -7.26
CA SER A 96 -14.73 -7.35 -7.25
C SER A 96 -14.86 -6.64 -5.89
N MET A 97 -14.55 -5.35 -5.85
CA MET A 97 -14.81 -4.51 -4.69
C MET A 97 -16.24 -3.98 -4.80
N GLU A 98 -17.18 -4.70 -4.19
CA GLU A 98 -18.54 -4.20 -4.02
C GLU A 98 -18.57 -3.22 -2.85
N ARG A 99 -18.99 -1.97 -3.10
CA ARG A 99 -19.29 -1.01 -2.05
C ARG A 99 -20.79 -1.00 -1.80
N HIS A 100 -21.20 -1.66 -0.73
CA HIS A 100 -22.57 -1.60 -0.24
C HIS A 100 -22.78 -0.32 0.56
N HIS A 101 -23.68 0.55 0.08
CA HIS A 101 -24.02 1.83 0.70
C HIS A 101 -25.25 1.75 1.65
N SER A 102 -25.70 0.56 2.01
CA SER A 102 -26.73 0.40 3.04
C SER A 102 -26.10 0.33 4.44
N ALA A 103 -26.76 0.95 5.42
CA ALA A 103 -26.39 0.88 6.83
C ALA A 103 -26.35 -0.56 7.36
N ASP A 104 -26.97 -1.50 6.65
CA ASP A 104 -26.99 -2.93 6.98
C ASP A 104 -25.60 -3.57 6.88
N ASN A 105 -24.69 -3.06 6.04
CA ASN A 105 -23.31 -3.56 6.00
C ASN A 105 -22.58 -3.28 7.31
N ALA A 106 -22.74 -2.06 7.86
CA ALA A 106 -22.13 -1.71 9.15
C ALA A 106 -22.74 -2.54 10.29
N ASN A 107 -24.06 -2.72 10.29
CA ASN A 107 -24.75 -3.55 11.29
C ASN A 107 -24.32 -5.02 11.20
N GLN A 108 -24.24 -5.57 9.98
CA GLN A 108 -23.79 -6.94 9.72
C GLN A 108 -22.34 -7.13 10.14
N ALA A 109 -21.44 -6.19 9.85
CA ALA A 109 -20.07 -6.23 10.30
C ALA A 109 -19.97 -6.23 11.84
N MET A 110 -20.79 -5.43 12.52
CA MET A 110 -20.82 -5.38 13.98
C MET A 110 -21.31 -6.70 14.61
N ARG A 111 -22.25 -7.40 13.97
CA ARG A 111 -22.68 -8.76 14.37
C ARG A 111 -21.60 -9.80 14.12
N LEU A 112 -20.99 -9.78 12.94
CA LEU A 112 -19.90 -10.70 12.59
C LEU A 112 -18.70 -10.56 13.53
N LEU A 113 -18.42 -9.34 14.00
CA LEU A 113 -17.36 -9.05 14.97
C LEU A 113 -17.78 -9.31 16.43
N GLY A 114 -19.04 -9.70 16.68
CA GLY A 114 -19.57 -9.92 18.02
C GLY A 114 -19.61 -8.65 18.89
N ILE A 115 -19.64 -7.48 18.27
CA ILE A 115 -19.65 -6.18 18.97
C ILE A 115 -21.07 -5.79 19.37
N ALA A 116 -22.05 -6.06 18.50
CA ALA A 116 -23.45 -5.74 18.75
C ALA A 116 -24.36 -6.76 18.08
N ASP A 117 -25.50 -7.02 18.71
CA ASP A 117 -26.54 -7.94 18.23
C ASP A 117 -27.92 -7.28 18.29
N ASP A 118 -28.88 -7.93 17.63
CA ASP A 118 -30.27 -7.49 17.64
C ASP A 118 -30.86 -7.59 19.05
N ASP A 119 -31.62 -6.56 19.42
CA ASP A 119 -32.32 -6.50 20.68
C ASP A 119 -33.54 -7.44 20.65
N PRO A 120 -33.57 -8.50 21.49
CA PRO A 120 -34.67 -9.46 21.50
C PRO A 120 -36.01 -8.80 21.86
N ASP A 121 -35.98 -7.74 22.67
CA ASP A 121 -37.19 -7.06 23.15
C ASP A 121 -37.78 -6.09 22.11
N PHE A 122 -37.03 -5.78 21.05
CA PHE A 122 -37.41 -4.78 20.03
C PHE A 122 -37.46 -5.36 18.61
N GLY A 123 -37.70 -6.68 18.51
CA GLY A 123 -38.07 -7.35 17.26
C GLY A 123 -37.09 -7.12 16.10
N GLY A 124 -35.79 -7.01 16.37
CA GLY A 124 -34.75 -6.84 15.34
C GLY A 124 -34.64 -5.44 14.72
N HIS A 125 -35.42 -4.46 15.19
CA HIS A 125 -35.35 -3.08 14.68
C HIS A 125 -34.34 -2.21 15.45
N ARG A 126 -33.81 -2.72 16.56
CA ARG A 126 -32.84 -2.07 17.43
C ARG A 126 -31.70 -3.04 17.72
N MET A 127 -30.48 -2.51 17.76
CA MET A 127 -29.31 -3.27 18.20
C MET A 127 -28.86 -2.84 19.59
N LYS A 128 -28.32 -3.80 20.35
CA LYS A 128 -27.60 -3.55 21.60
C LYS A 128 -26.15 -3.98 21.47
N VAL A 129 -25.26 -3.23 22.11
CA VAL A 129 -23.82 -3.50 22.13
C VAL A 129 -23.52 -4.51 23.24
N HIS A 130 -22.60 -5.43 22.99
CA HIS A 130 -22.15 -6.39 24.01
C HIS A 130 -21.36 -5.70 25.13
N ALA A 131 -21.51 -6.19 26.36
CA ALA A 131 -20.87 -5.63 27.56
C ALA A 131 -19.35 -5.43 27.39
N TRP A 132 -18.66 -6.40 26.77
CA TRP A 132 -17.22 -6.35 26.56
C TRP A 132 -16.81 -5.16 25.67
N ALA A 133 -17.58 -4.86 24.63
CA ALA A 133 -17.29 -3.78 23.69
C ALA A 133 -17.57 -2.41 24.32
N THR A 134 -18.68 -2.30 25.07
CA THR A 134 -18.97 -1.10 25.87
C THR A 134 -17.90 -0.88 26.93
N GLN A 135 -17.46 -1.93 27.65
CA GLN A 135 -16.39 -1.84 28.63
C GLN A 135 -15.06 -1.39 28.02
N ALA A 136 -14.72 -1.90 26.83
CA ALA A 136 -13.54 -1.49 26.08
C ALA A 136 -13.62 -0.04 25.59
N ALA A 137 -14.82 0.48 25.33
CA ALA A 137 -15.01 1.90 25.03
C ALA A 137 -14.87 2.78 26.27
N LEU A 138 -15.41 2.35 27.42
CA LEU A 138 -15.34 3.06 28.71
C LEU A 138 -13.92 3.14 29.27
N SER A 139 -13.08 2.13 29.02
CA SER A 139 -11.70 2.07 29.51
C SER A 139 -10.72 3.00 28.76
N ARG A 140 -11.16 3.61 27.64
CA ARG A 140 -10.29 4.46 26.82
C ARG A 140 -9.91 5.76 27.56
N PRO A 141 -8.61 6.12 27.62
CA PRO A 141 -8.18 7.37 28.21
C PRO A 141 -8.70 8.58 27.42
N GLY A 142 -8.92 9.71 28.10
CA GLY A 142 -9.25 10.98 27.46
C GLY A 142 -10.75 11.31 27.28
N ARG A 143 -11.68 10.49 27.79
CA ARG A 143 -13.12 10.81 27.74
C ARG A 143 -13.55 11.81 28.84
N ARG A 144 -14.45 12.74 28.50
CA ARG A 144 -15.10 13.70 29.43
C ARG A 144 -15.95 12.95 30.48
N LYS A 145 -16.40 13.66 31.53
CA LYS A 145 -17.41 13.14 32.46
C LYS A 145 -18.70 12.82 31.69
N PHE A 146 -19.38 11.76 32.10
CA PHE A 146 -20.67 11.35 31.58
C PHE A 146 -21.77 11.99 32.43
N ALA A 147 -22.69 12.69 31.77
CA ALA A 147 -23.92 13.12 32.41
C ALA A 147 -24.80 11.89 32.73
N GLN A 148 -25.65 11.97 33.76
CA GLN A 148 -26.53 10.87 34.15
C GLN A 148 -27.36 10.32 32.98
N ARG A 149 -27.93 11.19 32.13
CA ARG A 149 -28.66 10.79 30.92
C ARG A 149 -27.81 9.95 29.95
N GLN A 150 -26.52 10.23 29.85
CA GLN A 150 -25.61 9.45 29.00
C GLN A 150 -25.35 8.07 29.60
N VAL A 151 -25.20 7.98 30.92
CA VAL A 151 -25.08 6.71 31.64
C VAL A 151 -26.32 5.85 31.42
N ASP A 152 -27.50 6.44 31.57
CA ASP A 152 -28.78 5.74 31.39
C ASP A 152 -28.92 5.23 29.94
N ASN A 153 -28.58 6.06 28.95
CA ASN A 153 -28.57 5.64 27.55
C ASN A 153 -27.57 4.50 27.29
N ILE A 154 -26.36 4.58 27.83
CA ILE A 154 -25.35 3.52 27.64
C ILE A 154 -25.85 2.21 28.25
N LYS A 155 -26.45 2.25 29.45
CA LYS A 155 -27.05 1.07 30.07
C LYS A 155 -28.19 0.50 29.22
N PHE A 156 -29.06 1.37 28.72
CA PHE A 156 -30.20 0.98 27.90
C PHE A 156 -29.80 0.26 26.60
N PHE A 157 -28.72 0.70 25.95
CA PHE A 157 -28.21 0.14 24.69
C PHE A 157 -27.11 -0.93 24.86
N THR A 158 -26.85 -1.42 26.07
CA THR A 158 -25.82 -2.43 26.34
C THR A 158 -26.44 -3.71 26.92
N PHE A 159 -26.00 -4.87 26.44
CA PHE A 159 -26.29 -6.15 27.10
C PHE A 159 -25.55 -6.27 28.42
N ASP A 160 -26.17 -6.89 29.42
CA ASP A 160 -25.58 -7.11 30.76
C ASP A 160 -24.94 -5.84 31.34
N ALA A 161 -25.63 -4.71 31.21
CA ALA A 161 -25.10 -3.39 31.57
C ALA A 161 -24.65 -3.27 33.03
N ASP A 162 -25.16 -4.12 33.92
CA ASP A 162 -24.78 -4.18 35.33
C ASP A 162 -23.35 -4.69 35.55
N THR A 163 -22.77 -5.37 34.55
CA THR A 163 -21.38 -5.84 34.58
C THR A 163 -20.37 -4.73 34.28
N LEU A 164 -20.82 -3.56 33.81
CA LEU A 164 -19.96 -2.47 33.38
C LEU A 164 -19.29 -1.75 34.56
N ARG A 165 -17.97 -1.58 34.45
CA ARG A 165 -17.16 -0.81 35.38
C ARG A 165 -17.02 0.63 34.90
N TRP A 166 -17.67 1.53 35.61
CA TRP A 166 -17.64 2.96 35.32
C TRP A 166 -16.34 3.62 35.82
N PRO A 167 -15.75 4.55 35.04
CA PRO A 167 -14.56 5.27 35.48
C PRO A 167 -14.88 6.15 36.71
N ARG A 168 -14.09 5.97 37.78
CA ARG A 168 -14.25 6.69 39.05
C ARG A 168 -14.21 8.21 38.85
N GLY A 169 -15.17 8.94 39.44
CA GLY A 169 -15.26 10.41 39.39
C GLY A 169 -15.63 11.00 38.03
N ARG A 170 -16.08 10.18 37.08
CA ARG A 170 -16.48 10.60 35.72
C ARG A 170 -17.97 10.38 35.43
N VAL A 171 -18.79 10.14 36.44
CA VAL A 171 -20.25 10.25 36.35
C VAL A 171 -20.63 11.47 37.19
N GLU A 172 -21.36 12.41 36.60
CA GLU A 172 -21.92 13.58 37.31
C GLU A 172 -23.14 13.20 38.14
#